data_AF-A0A4Y8BRH2-F1
#
_entry.id   AF-A0A4Y8BRH2-F1
#
_cell.length_a   1.000
_cell.length_b   1.000
_cell.length_c   1.000
_cell.angle_alpha   90.00
_cell.angle_beta   90.00
_cell.angle_gamma   90.00
#
_symmetry.space_group_name_H-M   'P 1'
#
loop_
_entity.id
_entity.type
_entity.pdbx_description
1 polymer ?
#
loop_
_entity_poly.entity_id
_entity_poly.type
_entity_poly.pdbx_seq_one_letter_code
_entity_poly.pdbx_strand_id
1 'polypeptide(L)'
;MSKELKILEQHLGKVQAVGEFKASQICTQINDANDFIGALQVLDLALRKIHTSISTYDTNLDESQKGTLDANISQFIQNCSFMGTALFDNAFNVYVGQKLFEFEISNPLLILQKYGYEGVLAYVEDKREELKGILGELASIIAMGIDTDFANALNSTNDLKKIFY
;
A
#
# COMPACT_ATOMS: atom_id res chain seq x y z
N MET A 1 -1.95 38.36 -11.67
CA MET A 1 -2.04 37.53 -10.44
C MET A 1 -1.28 38.26 -9.34
N SER A 2 -1.95 38.51 -8.22
CA SER A 2 -1.71 39.65 -7.33
C SER A 2 -0.46 39.51 -6.47
N LYS A 3 0.27 40.63 -6.30
CA LYS A 3 1.46 40.77 -5.42
C LYS A 3 1.18 40.38 -3.96
N GLU A 4 -0.09 40.37 -3.57
CA GLU A 4 -0.58 39.99 -2.25
C GLU A 4 -0.32 38.50 -1.94
N LEU A 5 -0.39 37.60 -2.93
CA LEU A 5 -0.07 36.18 -2.72
C LEU A 5 1.40 35.96 -2.33
N LYS A 6 2.32 36.74 -2.93
CA LYS A 6 3.76 36.62 -2.64
C LYS A 6 4.14 37.12 -1.25
N ILE A 7 3.38 38.07 -0.71
CA ILE A 7 3.62 38.61 0.64
C ILE A 7 3.11 37.63 1.71
N LEU A 8 2.00 36.95 1.44
CA LEU A 8 1.48 35.86 2.28
C LEU A 8 2.45 34.67 2.35
N GLU A 9 3.05 34.26 1.23
CA GLU A 9 4.06 33.18 1.19
C GLU A 9 5.34 33.50 1.97
N GLN A 10 5.76 34.77 2.02
CA GLN A 10 6.96 35.17 2.75
C GLN A 10 6.75 35.26 4.28
N HIS A 11 5.54 35.57 4.75
CA HIS A 11 5.26 35.73 6.18
C HIS A 11 4.86 34.43 6.88
N LEU A 12 4.25 33.47 6.17
CA LEU A 12 3.77 32.22 6.78
C LEU A 12 4.87 31.17 6.97
N GLY A 13 6.10 31.42 6.47
CA GLY A 13 7.07 30.35 6.25
C GLY A 13 6.52 29.34 5.24
N LYS A 14 7.36 28.42 4.74
CA LYS A 14 6.83 27.31 3.93
C LYS A 14 5.82 26.57 4.79
N VAL A 15 4.54 26.68 4.45
CA VAL A 15 3.48 25.86 5.03
C VAL A 15 3.82 24.44 4.62
N GLN A 16 4.52 23.75 5.51
CA GLN A 16 4.77 22.33 5.40
C GLN A 16 3.37 21.73 5.48
N ALA A 17 2.90 21.17 4.36
CA ALA A 17 1.60 20.52 4.28
C ALA A 17 1.52 19.49 5.41
N VAL A 18 0.78 19.83 6.46
CA VAL A 18 0.50 18.94 7.57
C VAL A 18 -0.41 17.86 7.01
N GLY A 19 0.17 16.72 6.63
CA GLY A 19 -0.56 15.55 6.15
C GLY A 19 0.00 14.83 4.93
N GLU A 20 1.18 15.17 4.40
CA GLU A 20 1.81 14.32 3.38
C GLU A 20 2.36 13.04 4.04
N PHE A 21 1.54 11.99 4.00
CA PHE A 21 2.00 10.62 4.14
C PHE A 21 3.10 10.39 3.10
N LYS A 22 4.35 10.25 3.56
CA LYS A 22 5.49 9.91 2.71
C LYS A 22 5.49 8.39 2.52
N ALA A 23 4.68 7.90 1.60
CA ALA A 23 4.80 6.54 1.12
C ALA A 23 6.21 6.36 0.54
N SER A 24 7.01 5.43 1.08
CA SER A 24 8.18 4.96 0.35
C SER A 24 7.71 4.06 -0.79
N GLN A 25 8.10 4.37 -2.02
CA GLN A 25 7.83 3.53 -3.18
C GLN A 25 8.75 2.30 -3.15
N ILE A 26 8.18 1.10 -3.07
CA ILE A 26 8.91 -0.19 -3.07
C ILE A 26 9.16 -0.69 -4.51
N CYS A 27 9.16 0.22 -5.50
CA CYS A 27 9.22 -0.11 -6.92
C CYS A 27 10.45 -0.93 -7.35
N THR A 28 11.53 -0.99 -6.56
CA THR A 28 12.76 -1.70 -6.93
C THR A 28 12.77 -3.18 -6.56
N GLN A 29 11.93 -3.61 -5.62
CA GLN A 29 11.92 -5.00 -5.13
C GLN A 29 10.81 -5.85 -5.75
N ILE A 30 9.71 -5.22 -6.14
CA ILE A 30 8.62 -5.88 -6.85
C ILE A 30 8.84 -5.63 -8.35
N ASN A 31 9.53 -6.57 -9.00
CA ASN A 31 9.87 -6.44 -10.42
C ASN A 31 8.91 -7.21 -11.32
N ASP A 32 8.29 -8.28 -10.80
CA ASP A 32 7.42 -9.17 -11.55
C ASP A 32 6.04 -9.32 -10.91
N ALA A 33 5.05 -9.70 -11.72
CA ALA A 33 3.68 -9.96 -11.29
C ALA A 33 3.60 -10.97 -10.13
N ASN A 34 4.49 -11.97 -10.13
CA ASN A 34 4.55 -12.99 -9.09
C ASN A 34 4.97 -12.42 -7.73
N ASP A 35 5.95 -11.51 -7.72
CA ASP A 35 6.41 -10.84 -6.50
C ASP A 35 5.34 -9.90 -5.96
N PHE A 36 4.63 -9.20 -6.87
CA PHE A 36 3.51 -8.36 -6.50
C PHE A 36 2.38 -9.18 -5.88
N ILE A 37 1.98 -10.29 -6.51
CA ILE A 37 0.99 -11.23 -5.97
C ILE A 37 1.44 -11.74 -4.60
N GLY A 38 2.71 -12.10 -4.43
CA GLY A 38 3.27 -12.54 -3.16
C GLY A 38 3.16 -11.47 -2.07
N ALA A 39 3.51 -10.23 -2.38
CA ALA A 39 3.39 -9.09 -1.47
C ALA A 39 1.92 -8.86 -1.07
N LEU A 40 0.99 -8.85 -2.04
CA LEU A 40 -0.44 -8.68 -1.78
C LEU A 40 -1.02 -9.83 -0.94
N GLN A 41 -0.55 -11.07 -1.13
CA GLN A 41 -0.98 -12.23 -0.33
C GLN A 41 -0.48 -12.15 1.12
N VAL A 42 0.78 -11.75 1.33
CA VAL A 42 1.32 -11.52 2.67
C VAL A 42 0.55 -10.41 3.38
N LEU A 43 0.16 -9.37 2.63
CA LEU A 43 -0.63 -8.28 3.15
C LEU A 43 -2.07 -8.70 3.50
N ASP A 44 -2.77 -9.44 2.64
CA ASP A 44 -4.12 -9.97 2.95
C ASP A 44 -4.09 -10.85 4.19
N LEU A 45 -3.04 -11.66 4.37
CA LEU A 45 -2.87 -12.47 5.57
C LEU A 45 -2.73 -11.60 6.83
N ALA A 46 -1.95 -10.52 6.78
CA ALA A 46 -1.80 -9.59 7.90
C ALA A 46 -3.12 -8.86 8.21
N LEU A 47 -3.81 -8.38 7.18
CA LEU A 47 -5.11 -7.74 7.31
C LEU A 47 -6.17 -8.68 7.89
N ARG A 48 -6.17 -9.96 7.48
CA ARG A 48 -7.06 -10.97 8.06
C ARG A 48 -6.77 -11.19 9.55
N LYS A 49 -5.50 -11.23 9.95
CA LYS A 49 -5.12 -11.33 11.37
C LYS A 49 -5.62 -10.13 12.17
N ILE A 50 -5.44 -8.91 11.66
CA ILE A 50 -5.94 -7.67 12.29
C ILE A 50 -7.46 -7.73 12.44
N HIS A 51 -8.17 -8.04 11.34
CA HIS A 51 -9.63 -8.16 11.34
C HIS A 51 -10.14 -9.18 12.34
N THR A 52 -9.58 -10.39 12.34
CA THR A 52 -9.97 -11.44 13.28
C THR A 52 -9.64 -11.02 14.71
N SER A 53 -8.45 -10.48 14.96
CA SER A 53 -8.09 -10.03 16.31
C SER A 53 -9.07 -9.01 16.86
N ILE A 54 -9.49 -8.01 16.08
CA ILE A 54 -10.48 -7.03 16.53
C ILE A 54 -11.86 -7.68 16.70
N SER A 55 -12.30 -8.48 15.72
CA SER A 55 -13.63 -9.11 15.72
C SER A 55 -13.82 -10.16 16.83
N THR A 56 -12.74 -10.70 17.39
CA THR A 56 -12.81 -11.70 18.47
C THR A 56 -13.10 -11.04 19.82
N TYR A 57 -12.86 -9.73 19.96
CA TYR A 57 -13.16 -9.03 21.19
C TYR A 57 -14.61 -8.53 21.17
N ASP A 58 -15.34 -8.88 22.21
CA ASP A 58 -16.70 -8.39 22.41
C ASP A 58 -16.67 -6.90 22.75
N THR A 59 -17.78 -6.21 22.47
CA THR A 59 -17.97 -4.74 22.50
C THR A 59 -17.58 -4.03 23.81
N ASN A 60 -17.23 -4.77 24.87
CA ASN A 60 -16.79 -4.25 26.18
C ASN A 60 -15.35 -4.68 26.50
N LEU A 61 -14.40 -4.15 25.75
CA LEU A 61 -12.97 -4.29 26.02
C LEU A 61 -12.55 -3.49 27.26
N ASP A 62 -12.00 -4.16 28.27
CA ASP A 62 -11.28 -3.51 29.37
C ASP A 62 -10.02 -2.79 28.87
N GLU A 63 -9.53 -1.75 29.56
CA GLU A 63 -8.33 -1.00 29.14
C GLU A 63 -7.09 -1.89 28.94
N SER A 64 -6.92 -2.92 29.76
CA SER A 64 -5.84 -3.91 29.62
C SER A 64 -5.96 -4.72 28.33
N GLN A 65 -7.20 -5.07 27.94
CA GLN A 65 -7.46 -5.80 26.70
C GLN A 65 -7.26 -4.91 25.48
N LYS A 66 -7.63 -3.63 25.55
CA LYS A 66 -7.34 -2.63 24.49
C LYS A 66 -5.83 -2.48 24.28
N GLY A 67 -5.06 -2.32 25.35
CA GLY A 67 -3.60 -2.25 25.25
C GLY A 67 -2.97 -3.51 24.65
N THR A 68 -3.51 -4.69 24.98
CA THR A 68 -3.07 -5.96 24.39
C THR A 68 -3.44 -6.07 22.91
N LEU A 69 -4.64 -5.63 22.53
CA LEU A 69 -5.10 -5.60 21.15
C LEU A 69 -4.25 -4.65 20.30
N ASP A 70 -3.96 -3.45 20.79
CA ASP A 70 -3.10 -2.47 20.11
C ASP A 70 -1.69 -2.99 19.91
N ALA A 71 -1.13 -3.67 20.92
CA ALA A 71 0.17 -4.33 20.82
C ALA A 71 0.17 -5.45 19.77
N ASN A 72 -0.89 -6.28 19.74
CA ASN A 72 -1.04 -7.34 18.75
C ASN A 72 -1.15 -6.79 17.31
N ILE A 73 -1.98 -5.76 17.10
CA ILE A 73 -2.12 -5.11 15.80
C ILE A 73 -0.78 -4.50 15.37
N SER A 74 -0.09 -3.81 16.29
CA SER A 74 1.25 -3.25 16.04
C SER A 74 2.23 -4.35 15.62
N GLN A 75 2.21 -5.50 16.28
CA GLN A 75 3.06 -6.63 15.96
C GLN A 75 2.72 -7.24 14.59
N PHE A 76 1.45 -7.30 14.19
CA PHE A 76 1.09 -7.75 12.84
C PHE A 76 1.59 -6.79 11.76
N ILE A 77 1.51 -5.49 12.02
CA ILE A 77 2.00 -4.45 11.11
C ILE A 77 3.52 -4.53 10.96
N GLN A 78 4.26 -4.60 12.07
CA GLN A 78 5.73 -4.63 12.07
C GLN A 78 6.29 -5.90 11.42
N ASN A 79 5.62 -7.05 11.59
CA ASN A 79 6.04 -8.31 10.98
C ASN A 79 5.54 -8.48 9.53
N CYS A 80 4.71 -7.57 9.03
CA CYS A 80 4.22 -7.62 7.66
C CYS A 80 5.26 -7.01 6.74
N SER A 81 6.20 -7.86 6.30
CA SER A 81 7.25 -7.50 5.35
C SER A 81 7.35 -8.53 4.24
N PHE A 82 7.67 -8.08 3.04
CA PHE A 82 8.00 -8.92 1.90
C PHE A 82 9.41 -8.59 1.41
N MET A 83 10.24 -9.60 1.17
CA MET A 83 11.64 -9.45 0.75
C MET A 83 12.48 -8.47 1.62
N GLY A 84 12.18 -8.41 2.92
CA GLY A 84 12.89 -7.55 3.87
C GLY A 84 12.37 -6.11 3.95
N THR A 85 11.32 -5.78 3.19
CA THR A 85 10.71 -4.44 3.21
C THR A 85 9.32 -4.49 3.83
N ALA A 86 9.04 -3.56 4.73
CA ALA A 86 7.72 -3.43 5.36
C ALA A 86 6.64 -3.15 4.30
N LEU A 87 5.48 -3.79 4.45
CA LEU A 87 4.38 -3.59 3.52
C LEU A 87 3.47 -2.43 3.92
N PHE A 88 3.25 -2.24 5.22
CA PHE A 88 2.51 -1.07 5.70
C PHE A 88 3.31 0.22 5.52
N ASP A 89 2.57 1.32 5.36
CA ASP A 89 3.10 2.66 5.14
C ASP A 89 3.88 2.83 3.81
N ASN A 90 3.60 1.94 2.85
CA ASN A 90 4.27 1.92 1.56
C ASN A 90 3.27 1.81 0.40
N ALA A 91 3.75 2.21 -0.78
CA ALA A 91 3.05 2.01 -2.04
C ALA A 91 3.83 1.02 -2.90
N PHE A 92 3.10 0.11 -3.51
CA PHE A 92 3.59 -0.91 -4.41
C PHE A 92 3.02 -0.66 -5.79
N ASN A 93 3.83 -0.86 -6.81
CA ASN A 93 3.31 -0.94 -8.15
C ASN A 93 4.05 -1.98 -8.98
N VAL A 94 3.37 -2.48 -10.00
CA VAL A 94 3.94 -3.40 -10.97
C VAL A 94 3.26 -3.20 -12.31
N TYR A 95 4.02 -3.37 -13.40
CA TYR A 95 3.47 -3.48 -14.74
C TYR A 95 3.23 -4.95 -15.08
N VAL A 96 2.00 -5.29 -15.47
CA VAL A 96 1.66 -6.62 -16.00
C VAL A 96 1.07 -6.44 -17.40
N GLY A 97 1.84 -6.86 -18.42
CA GLY A 97 1.55 -6.53 -19.81
C GLY A 97 1.62 -5.02 -20.06
N GLN A 98 0.47 -4.39 -20.34
CA GLN A 98 0.35 -2.94 -20.56
C GLN A 98 -0.37 -2.20 -19.41
N LYS A 99 -0.74 -2.91 -18.35
CA LYS A 99 -1.49 -2.33 -17.23
C LYS A 99 -0.58 -2.11 -16.02
N LEU A 100 -0.67 -0.91 -15.46
CA LEU A 100 -0.09 -0.58 -14.16
C LEU A 100 -1.06 -0.98 -13.06
N PHE A 101 -0.59 -1.81 -12.13
CA PHE A 101 -1.26 -2.11 -10.88
C PHE A 101 -0.55 -1.37 -9.78
N GLU A 102 -1.31 -0.63 -8.97
CA GLU A 102 -0.80 0.07 -7.81
C GLU A 102 -1.64 -0.30 -6.61
N PHE A 103 -1.00 -0.43 -5.46
CA PHE A 103 -1.66 -0.65 -4.18
C PHE A 103 -0.93 0.12 -3.10
N GLU A 104 -1.67 0.78 -2.24
CA GLU A 104 -1.12 1.49 -1.09
C GLU A 104 -1.91 1.16 0.17
N ILE A 105 -1.18 1.13 1.29
CA ILE A 105 -1.80 0.93 2.59
C ILE A 105 -1.08 1.72 3.67
N SER A 106 -1.86 2.52 4.40
CA SER A 106 -1.41 3.18 5.62
C SER A 106 -1.64 2.30 6.84
N ASN A 107 -0.86 2.55 7.88
CA ASN A 107 -1.01 1.93 9.18
C ASN A 107 -2.44 2.11 9.74
N PRO A 108 -3.21 1.03 9.96
CA PRO A 108 -4.59 1.11 10.43
C PRO A 108 -4.73 1.69 11.85
N LEU A 109 -3.66 1.69 12.67
CA LEU A 109 -3.67 2.32 13.99
C LEU A 109 -3.80 3.85 13.92
N LEU A 110 -3.49 4.48 12.78
CA LEU A 110 -3.75 5.90 12.57
C LEU A 110 -5.26 6.21 12.53
N ILE A 111 -6.06 5.23 12.10
CA ILE A 111 -7.52 5.32 12.00
C ILE A 111 -8.15 5.05 13.36
N LEU A 112 -7.54 4.17 14.16
CA LEU A 112 -7.97 3.85 15.53
C LEU A 112 -8.16 5.13 16.38
N GLN A 113 -7.25 6.10 16.26
CA GLN A 113 -7.30 7.36 17.01
C GLN A 113 -8.51 8.24 16.65
N LYS A 114 -9.04 8.13 15.43
CA LYS A 114 -10.13 8.98 14.93
C LYS A 114 -11.50 8.29 14.94
N TYR A 115 -11.55 6.99 14.65
CA TYR A 115 -12.79 6.27 14.38
C TYR A 115 -12.95 4.97 15.20
N GLY A 116 -12.03 4.71 16.13
CA GLY A 116 -12.08 3.51 16.97
C GLY A 116 -11.86 2.20 16.20
N TYR A 117 -12.05 1.07 16.88
CA TYR A 117 -11.83 -0.26 16.32
C TYR A 117 -12.81 -0.61 15.18
N GLU A 118 -14.02 -0.05 15.19
CA GLU A 118 -14.99 -0.22 14.12
C GLU A 118 -14.51 0.46 12.82
N GLY A 119 -13.94 1.66 12.92
CA GLY A 119 -13.31 2.32 11.77
C GLY A 119 -12.08 1.56 11.24
N VAL A 120 -11.33 0.90 12.13
CA VAL A 120 -10.23 0.02 11.72
C VAL A 120 -10.75 -1.20 10.98
N LEU A 121 -11.84 -1.82 11.45
CA LEU A 121 -12.46 -2.96 10.76
C LEU A 121 -12.93 -2.58 9.36
N ALA A 122 -13.68 -1.48 9.22
CA ALA A 122 -14.17 -1.00 7.94
C ALA A 122 -13.01 -0.73 6.96
N TYR A 123 -11.97 -0.02 7.41
CA TYR A 123 -10.78 0.23 6.58
C TYR A 123 -10.08 -1.06 6.15
N VAL A 124 -9.95 -2.03 7.06
CA VAL A 124 -9.33 -3.32 6.75
C VAL A 124 -10.18 -4.10 5.76
N GLU A 125 -11.51 -4.07 5.87
CA GLU A 125 -12.42 -4.71 4.91
C GLU A 125 -12.31 -4.08 3.53
N ASP A 126 -12.39 -2.74 3.44
CA ASP A 126 -12.24 -2.01 2.18
C ASP A 126 -10.92 -2.34 1.48
N LYS A 127 -9.80 -2.32 2.22
CA LYS A 127 -8.48 -2.64 1.68
C LYS A 127 -8.37 -4.10 1.23
N ARG A 128 -9.05 -5.02 1.90
CA ARG A 128 -9.08 -6.43 1.49
C ARG A 128 -9.95 -6.66 0.26
N GLU A 129 -11.02 -5.90 0.08
CA GLU A 129 -11.79 -5.93 -1.16
C GLU A 129 -10.99 -5.38 -2.33
N GLU A 130 -10.27 -4.28 -2.14
CA GLU A 130 -9.33 -3.72 -3.12
C GLU A 130 -8.26 -4.76 -3.52
N LEU A 131 -7.64 -5.44 -2.55
CA LEU A 131 -6.68 -6.53 -2.80
C LEU A 131 -7.29 -7.66 -3.63
N LYS A 132 -8.51 -8.10 -3.30
CA LYS A 132 -9.20 -9.15 -4.07
C LYS A 132 -9.49 -8.72 -5.49
N GLY A 133 -9.88 -7.46 -5.69
CA GLY A 133 -10.11 -6.89 -7.01
C GLY A 133 -8.83 -6.92 -7.86
N ILE A 134 -7.72 -6.43 -7.30
CA ILE A 134 -6.42 -6.43 -7.98
C ILE A 134 -5.93 -7.85 -8.28
N LEU A 135 -5.99 -8.76 -7.30
CA LEU A 135 -5.58 -10.16 -7.50
C LEU A 135 -6.45 -10.88 -8.54
N GLY A 136 -7.76 -10.62 -8.55
CA GLY A 136 -8.68 -11.17 -9.54
C GLY A 136 -8.39 -10.67 -10.95
N GLU A 137 -8.08 -9.38 -11.09
CA GLU A 137 -7.71 -8.80 -12.37
C GLU A 137 -6.35 -9.30 -12.87
N LEU A 138 -5.35 -9.38 -11.98
CA LEU A 138 -4.05 -9.97 -12.27
C LEU A 138 -4.20 -11.41 -12.76
N ALA A 139 -5.00 -12.22 -12.06
CA ALA A 139 -5.27 -13.60 -12.46
C ALA A 139 -5.93 -13.66 -13.85
N SER A 140 -6.84 -12.73 -14.17
CA SER A 140 -7.46 -12.68 -15.50
C SER A 140 -6.47 -12.32 -16.60
N ILE A 141 -5.59 -11.34 -16.37
CA ILE A 141 -4.58 -10.92 -17.37
C ILE A 141 -3.59 -12.05 -17.63
N ILE A 142 -3.12 -12.71 -16.56
CA ILE A 142 -2.20 -13.85 -16.65
C ILE A 142 -2.86 -15.01 -17.39
N ALA A 143 -4.13 -15.33 -17.06
CA ALA A 143 -4.87 -16.41 -17.72
C ALA A 143 -5.16 -16.14 -19.21
N MET A 144 -5.31 -14.86 -19.59
CA MET A 144 -5.49 -14.45 -20.99
C MET A 144 -4.20 -14.49 -21.80
N GLY A 145 -3.05 -14.75 -21.18
CA GLY A 145 -1.76 -14.83 -21.87
C GLY A 145 -1.34 -13.52 -22.52
N ILE A 146 -1.81 -12.38 -22.01
CA ILE A 146 -1.32 -11.06 -22.46
C ILE A 146 0.16 -11.00 -22.05
N ASP A 147 1.03 -11.15 -23.04
CA ASP A 147 2.49 -11.25 -22.89
C ASP A 147 3.03 -10.37 -21.76
N THR A 148 3.49 -11.04 -20.70
CA THR A 148 4.20 -10.42 -19.57
C THR A 148 5.59 -9.90 -19.96
N ASP A 149 6.02 -10.14 -21.20
CA ASP A 149 7.33 -9.77 -21.76
C ASP A 149 7.48 -8.28 -22.15
N PHE A 150 6.53 -7.41 -21.80
CA PHE A 150 6.67 -5.98 -22.10
C PHE A 150 7.79 -5.29 -21.29
N ALA A 151 8.14 -5.82 -20.12
CA ALA A 151 9.31 -5.37 -19.36
C ALA A 151 10.63 -5.64 -20.13
N ASN A 152 10.71 -6.73 -20.89
CA ASN A 152 11.83 -7.02 -21.79
C ASN A 152 11.82 -6.11 -23.05
N ALA A 153 10.64 -5.70 -23.53
CA ALA A 153 10.53 -4.77 -24.65
C ALA A 153 10.99 -3.34 -24.28
N LEU A 154 10.73 -2.88 -23.05
CA LEU A 154 11.23 -1.58 -22.56
C LEU A 154 12.74 -1.62 -22.30
N ASN A 155 13.32 -2.73 -21.82
CA ASN A 155 14.78 -2.87 -21.70
C ASN A 155 15.49 -2.93 -23.07
N SER A 156 14.81 -3.37 -24.13
CA SER A 156 15.32 -3.31 -25.51
C SER A 156 15.34 -1.89 -26.09
N THR A 157 14.75 -0.87 -25.44
CA THR A 157 14.87 0.52 -25.89
C THR A 157 16.28 1.11 -25.72
N ASN A 158 17.18 0.42 -25.01
CA ASN A 158 18.61 0.76 -25.03
C ASN A 158 19.28 0.51 -26.39
N ASP A 159 18.66 -0.26 -27.30
CA ASP A 159 19.16 -0.42 -28.68
C ASP A 159 18.71 0.69 -29.65
N LEU A 160 17.74 1.54 -29.29
CA LEU A 160 17.37 2.71 -30.12
C LEU A 160 18.45 3.80 -30.12
N LYS A 161 19.38 3.79 -29.15
CA LYS A 161 20.53 4.71 -29.13
C LYS A 161 21.66 4.32 -30.09
N LYS A 162 21.66 3.10 -30.65
CA LYS A 162 22.66 2.67 -31.66
C LYS A 162 22.26 3.00 -33.11
N ILE A 163 21.06 3.53 -33.33
CA ILE A 163 20.56 3.87 -34.67
C ILE A 163 20.84 5.34 -35.02
N PHE A 164 21.25 6.16 -34.04
CA PHE A 164 21.53 7.59 -34.22
C PHE A 164 22.99 8.00 -33.89
N TYR A 165 23.95 7.14 -34.23
CA TYR A 165 25.37 7.52 -34.32
C TYR A 165 26.05 6.84 -35.49
#